data_AF-A0A9N7NQ63-F1
#
_entry.id   AF-A0A9N7NQ63-F1
#
_cell.length_a   1.000
_cell.length_b   1.000
_cell.length_c   1.000
_cell.angle_alpha   90.00
_cell.angle_beta   90.00
_cell.angle_gamma   90.00
#
_symmetry.space_group_name_H-M   'P 1'
#
loop_
_entity.id
_entity.type
_entity.pdbx_description
1 polymer ?
#
loop_
_entity_poly.entity_id
_entity_poly.type
_entity_poly.pdbx_seq_one_letter_code
_entity_poly.pdbx_strand_id
1 'polypeptide(L)'
;MGPIQLSGSLTNPEEMGRAVIVKAGGEVETGEGLFVGSRIQWSSLQDGPLSTLRPISAVQVPDPTNPKTPIAPAAAVSTSSVSSINVQTKPIWALDSWKSKKALQLPDYLNQDKLDSVLKTLDAFPPIVFVGEARSLEERLGKAAMGNAFLLQGGDCAESFKEFNANNIRDTFRILLQMGAVLMFGGQMPVIKVGRMAGQFAKPRSDSFEEKGGLKLPSYRGDNINGDAFDEKSRIPDPDRMIRAYCQSAATLNLLRAFATGGYAAMQRVTQWNLDFTDHSEQGDRAI
;
A
#
# COMPACT_ATOMS: atom_id res chain seq x y z
N MET A 1 -5.07 -39.03 -31.82
CA MET A 1 -4.09 -38.13 -31.19
C MET A 1 -4.60 -37.88 -29.78
N GLY A 2 -3.88 -38.37 -28.77
CA GLY A 2 -4.31 -38.33 -27.37
C GLY A 2 -4.17 -36.95 -26.74
N PRO A 3 -4.88 -36.68 -25.63
CA PRO A 3 -4.79 -35.42 -24.91
C PRO A 3 -3.43 -35.28 -24.21
N ILE A 4 -2.85 -34.08 -24.31
CA ILE A 4 -1.58 -33.69 -23.69
C ILE A 4 -1.85 -33.45 -22.20
N GLN A 5 -1.19 -34.24 -21.36
CA GLN A 5 -1.13 -34.07 -19.90
C GLN A 5 -0.18 -32.89 -19.58
N LEU A 6 -0.69 -31.82 -18.99
CA LEU A 6 0.14 -30.80 -18.33
C LEU A 6 0.24 -31.16 -16.84
N SER A 7 1.29 -31.90 -16.48
CA SER A 7 1.69 -32.09 -15.08
C SER A 7 2.59 -30.94 -14.65
N GLY A 8 2.09 -30.08 -13.76
CA GLY A 8 2.88 -29.07 -13.07
C GLY A 8 2.31 -28.85 -11.68
N SER A 9 2.92 -29.45 -10.67
CA SER A 9 2.57 -29.18 -9.27
C SER A 9 3.11 -27.80 -8.90
N LEU A 10 2.21 -26.87 -8.57
CA LEU A 10 2.57 -25.60 -7.94
C LEU A 10 2.97 -25.87 -6.49
N THR A 11 4.24 -26.24 -6.28
CA THR A 11 4.83 -26.54 -4.96
C THR A 11 5.67 -25.38 -4.41
N ASN A 12 5.60 -24.18 -4.99
CA ASN A 12 6.41 -23.06 -4.53
C ASN A 12 5.56 -22.00 -3.79
N PRO A 13 5.64 -21.92 -2.45
CA PRO A 13 4.87 -20.96 -1.65
C PRO A 13 5.30 -19.48 -1.82
N GLU A 14 6.36 -19.19 -2.60
CA GLU A 14 6.80 -17.81 -2.86
C GLU A 14 6.00 -17.08 -3.95
N GLU A 15 5.11 -17.76 -4.70
CA GLU A 15 4.27 -17.14 -5.75
C GLU A 15 2.86 -16.73 -5.28
N MET A 16 2.50 -16.95 -4.02
CA MET A 16 1.22 -16.50 -3.47
C MET A 16 1.25 -15.00 -3.14
N GLY A 17 0.51 -14.22 -3.92
CA GLY A 17 0.25 -12.81 -3.63
C GLY A 17 -0.33 -12.63 -2.22
N ARG A 18 0.37 -11.83 -1.39
CA ARG A 18 -0.08 -11.52 -0.03
C ARG A 18 -1.26 -10.55 -0.07
N ALA A 19 -2.45 -11.00 0.31
CA ALA A 19 -3.57 -10.14 0.65
C ALA A 19 -3.47 -9.71 2.12
N VAL A 20 -3.50 -8.40 2.39
CA VAL A 20 -3.59 -7.88 3.76
C VAL A 20 -5.06 -7.60 4.06
N ILE A 21 -5.62 -8.33 5.03
CA ILE A 21 -6.99 -8.16 5.50
C ILE A 21 -6.94 -7.37 6.81
N VAL A 22 -7.56 -6.19 6.84
CA VAL A 22 -7.68 -5.38 8.07
C VAL A 22 -9.13 -5.45 8.55
N LYS A 23 -9.35 -6.03 9.73
CA LYS A 23 -10.66 -6.06 10.40
C LYS A 23 -10.80 -4.83 11.30
N ALA A 24 -11.96 -4.19 11.29
CA ALA A 24 -12.26 -3.06 12.17
C ALA A 24 -12.46 -3.56 13.62
N GLY A 25 -11.50 -3.25 14.50
CA GLY A 25 -11.53 -3.65 15.91
C GLY A 25 -10.25 -3.37 16.71
N GLY A 26 -9.38 -2.46 16.25
CA GLY A 26 -8.14 -2.09 16.97
C GLY A 26 -7.01 -3.12 16.92
N GLU A 27 -7.26 -4.35 16.46
CA GLU A 27 -6.23 -5.37 16.26
C GLU A 27 -5.90 -5.53 14.76
N VAL A 28 -4.63 -5.29 14.42
CA VAL A 28 -4.07 -5.68 13.13
C VAL A 28 -3.66 -7.14 13.27
N GLU A 29 -4.51 -8.06 12.83
CA GLU A 29 -4.13 -9.47 12.69
C GLU A 29 -3.55 -9.71 11.30
N THR A 30 -2.28 -10.08 11.25
CA THR A 30 -1.67 -10.68 10.05
C THR A 30 -1.84 -12.20 10.13
N GLY A 31 -2.65 -12.79 9.25
CA GLY A 31 -2.84 -14.24 9.21
C GLY A 31 -3.02 -14.77 7.78
N GLU A 32 -2.62 -16.02 7.56
CA GLU A 32 -2.93 -16.78 6.36
C GLU A 32 -4.29 -17.47 6.55
N GLY A 33 -5.25 -17.23 5.64
CA GLY A 33 -6.56 -17.85 5.68
C GLY A 33 -6.74 -18.86 4.55
N LEU A 34 -7.03 -20.11 4.89
CA LEU A 34 -7.51 -21.12 3.93
C LEU A 34 -9.05 -21.17 3.97
N PHE A 35 -9.71 -21.13 2.81
CA PHE A 35 -11.16 -21.24 2.72
C PHE A 35 -11.60 -22.71 2.84
N VAL A 36 -12.45 -23.02 3.82
CA VAL A 36 -13.18 -24.30 3.91
C VAL A 36 -14.67 -24.03 4.16
N GLY A 37 -15.46 -23.94 3.09
CA GLY A 37 -16.93 -23.81 3.15
C GLY A 37 -17.45 -22.46 3.68
N SER A 38 -18.70 -22.44 4.15
CA SER A 38 -19.45 -21.25 4.60
C SER A 38 -19.13 -20.76 6.01
N ARG A 39 -18.03 -21.25 6.63
CA ARG A 39 -17.64 -20.91 8.01
C ARG A 39 -16.15 -20.60 8.07
N ILE A 40 -15.82 -19.39 8.54
CA ILE A 40 -14.42 -19.02 8.82
C ILE A 40 -13.99 -19.74 10.10
N GLN A 41 -13.02 -20.66 10.01
CA GLN A 41 -12.31 -21.20 11.17
C GLN A 41 -10.97 -20.48 11.32
N TRP A 42 -10.79 -19.84 12.48
CA TRP A 42 -9.54 -19.19 12.87
C TRP A 42 -8.62 -20.23 13.54
N SER A 43 -7.42 -20.42 13.02
CA SER A 43 -6.35 -21.09 13.78
C SER A 43 -5.50 -20.02 14.46
N SER A 44 -5.77 -19.80 15.74
CA SER A 44 -4.92 -18.98 16.61
C SER A 44 -3.53 -19.63 16.73
N LEU A 45 -2.48 -18.86 16.42
CA LEU A 45 -1.12 -19.16 16.86
C LEU A 45 -0.99 -18.66 18.31
N GLN A 46 -0.94 -19.64 19.22
CA GLN A 46 -0.76 -19.58 20.67
C GLN A 46 -0.32 -18.26 21.32
N ASP A 47 -1.07 -17.91 22.38
CA ASP A 47 -0.89 -16.79 23.30
C ASP A 47 0.48 -16.78 24.01
N GLY A 48 1.23 -15.68 23.85
CA GLY A 48 2.32 -15.26 24.74
C GLY A 48 1.85 -14.16 25.69
N PRO A 49 2.44 -14.01 26.89
CA PRO A 49 1.83 -13.25 27.98
C PRO A 49 1.77 -11.74 27.74
N LEU A 50 0.60 -11.16 28.06
CA LEU A 50 0.24 -9.75 27.95
C LEU A 50 1.21 -8.83 28.72
N SER A 51 1.84 -7.90 27.98
CA SER A 51 2.46 -6.71 28.56
C SER A 51 1.50 -5.51 28.46
N THR A 52 1.45 -4.74 29.53
CA THR A 52 0.41 -3.75 29.85
C THR A 52 0.50 -2.48 28.97
N LEU A 53 -0.48 -2.27 28.10
CA LEU A 53 -0.67 -1.02 27.37
C LEU A 53 -1.56 -0.06 28.17
N ARG A 54 -1.06 1.16 28.43
CA ARG A 54 -1.78 2.24 29.11
C ARG A 54 -2.79 2.92 28.17
N PRO A 55 -3.99 3.29 28.64
CA PRO A 55 -4.96 4.00 27.83
C PRO A 55 -4.56 5.47 27.62
N ILE A 56 -4.79 5.98 26.41
CA ILE A 56 -4.59 7.38 26.01
C ILE A 56 -5.69 8.22 26.67
N SER A 57 -5.29 9.21 27.48
CA SER A 57 -6.21 10.12 28.18
C SER A 57 -6.42 11.40 27.37
N ALA A 58 -7.68 11.79 27.16
CA ALA A 58 -8.07 13.01 26.46
C ALA A 58 -7.81 14.25 27.33
N VAL A 59 -7.08 15.23 26.80
CA VAL A 59 -6.80 16.51 27.48
C VAL A 59 -8.02 17.42 27.41
N GLN A 60 -8.53 17.83 28.58
CA GLN A 60 -9.62 18.81 28.74
C GLN A 60 -9.13 20.25 28.51
N VAL A 61 -10.01 21.07 27.96
CA VAL A 61 -9.85 22.53 27.74
C VAL A 61 -10.28 23.29 29.01
N PRO A 62 -9.55 24.31 29.50
CA PRO A 62 -10.02 25.15 30.60
C PRO A 62 -10.71 26.44 30.11
N ASP A 63 -11.81 26.81 30.79
CA ASP A 63 -12.57 28.06 30.66
C ASP A 63 -12.25 29.01 31.86
N PRO A 64 -12.18 30.35 31.72
CA PRO A 64 -11.63 31.24 32.74
C PRO A 64 -12.68 32.12 33.45
N THR A 65 -12.66 32.17 34.79
CA THR A 65 -13.23 33.29 35.56
C THR A 65 -12.48 33.54 36.89
N ASN A 66 -12.05 34.80 37.07
CA ASN A 66 -11.22 35.44 38.11
C ASN A 66 -12.06 35.89 39.36
N PRO A 67 -11.60 36.72 40.34
CA PRO A 67 -10.35 36.88 41.12
C PRO A 67 -10.56 36.80 42.66
N LYS A 68 -9.47 36.79 43.47
CA LYS A 68 -9.32 37.58 44.73
C LYS A 68 -7.93 37.45 45.39
N THR A 69 -7.26 38.59 45.61
CA THR A 69 -6.00 38.88 46.36
C THR A 69 -6.33 39.31 47.82
N PRO A 70 -5.42 39.73 48.76
CA PRO A 70 -3.92 39.78 48.81
C PRO A 70 -3.27 39.47 50.19
N ILE A 71 -1.93 39.70 50.32
CA ILE A 71 -1.07 40.18 51.47
C ILE A 71 0.26 39.37 51.49
N ALA A 72 1.45 39.87 51.07
CA ALA A 72 2.40 40.89 51.59
C ALA A 72 3.79 40.20 51.85
N PRO A 73 4.93 40.94 51.88
CA PRO A 73 6.18 40.49 51.24
C PRO A 73 7.33 40.13 52.21
N ALA A 74 8.30 39.31 51.77
CA ALA A 74 9.69 39.38 52.24
C ALA A 74 10.65 38.49 51.41
N ALA A 75 11.88 38.99 51.32
CA ALA A 75 13.15 38.30 51.05
C ALA A 75 13.58 38.09 49.59
N ALA A 76 14.68 38.79 49.27
CA ALA A 76 15.49 38.67 48.09
C ALA A 76 16.00 37.24 47.88
N VAL A 77 15.80 36.72 46.67
CA VAL A 77 16.43 35.48 46.21
C VAL A 77 17.08 35.76 44.86
N SER A 78 18.41 35.64 44.89
CA SER A 78 19.34 35.26 43.84
C SER A 78 18.79 35.21 42.42
N THR A 79 19.39 36.03 41.55
CA THR A 79 19.28 35.97 40.09
C THR A 79 19.77 34.62 39.58
N SER A 80 18.87 33.64 39.55
CA SER A 80 19.03 32.41 38.79
C SER A 80 18.84 32.74 37.32
N SER A 81 19.87 32.47 36.53
CA SER A 81 19.85 32.52 35.07
C SER A 81 18.59 31.82 34.54
N VAL A 82 17.76 32.56 33.82
CA VAL A 82 16.63 32.00 33.08
C VAL A 82 17.23 31.13 31.98
N SER A 83 17.32 29.83 32.25
CA SER A 83 17.53 28.81 31.24
C SER A 83 16.46 29.00 30.18
N SER A 84 16.87 29.45 29.00
CA SER A 84 16.04 29.57 27.82
C SER A 84 15.26 28.27 27.62
N ILE A 85 13.96 28.34 27.89
CA ILE A 85 13.02 27.25 27.60
C ILE A 85 13.09 27.05 26.10
N ASN A 86 13.74 25.98 25.68
CA ASN A 86 13.77 25.56 24.30
C ASN A 86 12.37 25.02 23.97
N VAL A 87 11.46 25.94 23.61
CA VAL A 87 10.15 25.58 23.08
C VAL A 87 10.43 24.82 21.80
N GLN A 88 10.37 23.49 21.87
CA GLN A 88 10.39 22.65 20.68
C GLN A 88 9.16 23.01 19.85
N THR A 89 9.33 23.95 18.93
CA THR A 89 8.32 24.27 17.92
C THR A 89 8.10 23.02 17.08
N LYS A 90 6.88 22.48 17.12
CA LYS A 90 6.47 21.39 16.25
C LYS A 90 6.85 21.77 14.81
N PRO A 91 7.62 20.96 14.09
CA PRO A 91 8.08 21.33 12.76
C PRO A 91 6.86 21.58 11.87
N ILE A 92 6.82 22.76 11.25
CA ILE A 92 5.78 23.15 10.29
C ILE A 92 5.93 22.25 9.07
N TRP A 93 4.83 21.66 8.61
CA TRP A 93 4.84 20.83 7.41
C TRP A 93 5.11 21.72 6.18
N ALA A 94 6.06 21.28 5.36
CA ALA A 94 6.37 21.85 4.05
C ALA A 94 6.78 20.72 3.09
N LEU A 95 6.68 20.95 1.78
CA LEU A 95 6.93 19.92 0.76
C LEU A 95 8.32 19.27 0.90
N ASP A 96 9.35 20.05 1.21
CA ASP A 96 10.73 19.56 1.37
C ASP A 96 11.10 19.13 2.78
N SER A 97 10.18 19.26 3.75
CA SER A 97 10.48 18.99 5.17
C SER A 97 10.92 17.55 5.44
N TRP A 98 10.51 16.59 4.60
CA TRP A 98 10.91 15.19 4.69
C TRP A 98 12.40 14.96 4.37
N LYS A 99 13.03 15.79 3.52
CA LYS A 99 14.44 15.67 3.14
C LYS A 99 15.38 15.86 4.33
N SER A 100 14.92 16.56 5.37
CA SER A 100 15.65 16.75 6.64
C SER A 100 15.58 15.53 7.57
N LYS A 101 14.73 14.54 7.26
CA LYS A 101 14.52 13.34 8.07
C LYS A 101 15.37 12.19 7.55
N LYS A 102 15.71 11.25 8.44
CA LYS A 102 16.41 10.02 8.05
C LYS A 102 15.47 9.17 7.17
N ALA A 103 15.75 9.14 5.87
CA ALA A 103 15.08 8.26 4.92
C ALA A 103 15.94 7.02 4.67
N LEU A 104 15.31 5.85 4.71
CA LEU A 104 15.94 4.57 4.37
C LEU A 104 15.55 4.17 2.95
N GLN A 105 16.31 3.26 2.33
CA GLN A 105 15.98 2.62 1.05
C GLN A 105 15.99 3.54 -0.18
N LEU A 106 16.43 4.79 -0.05
CA LEU A 106 16.61 5.67 -1.20
C LEU A 106 17.70 5.14 -2.14
N PRO A 107 17.53 5.29 -3.46
CA PRO A 107 18.57 5.00 -4.43
C PRO A 107 19.68 6.05 -4.39
N ASP A 108 20.92 5.61 -4.65
CA ASP A 108 22.06 6.50 -4.87
C ASP A 108 22.25 6.73 -6.36
N TYR A 109 21.80 7.89 -6.86
CA TYR A 109 21.98 8.29 -8.26
C TYR A 109 23.34 8.95 -8.46
N LEU A 110 24.15 8.44 -9.40
CA LEU A 110 25.51 8.94 -9.63
C LEU A 110 25.57 10.35 -10.22
N ASN A 111 24.54 10.75 -10.96
CA ASN A 111 24.46 12.05 -11.62
C ASN A 111 23.27 12.85 -11.09
N GLN A 112 23.55 13.82 -10.21
CA GLN A 112 22.54 14.65 -9.59
C GLN A 112 21.88 15.61 -10.57
N ASP A 113 22.62 16.18 -11.53
CA ASP A 113 22.06 17.08 -12.55
C ASP A 113 21.03 16.35 -13.42
N LYS A 114 21.30 15.08 -13.76
CA LYS A 114 20.36 14.22 -14.49
C LYS A 114 19.10 13.96 -13.66
N LEU A 115 19.27 13.65 -12.37
CA LEU A 115 18.15 13.46 -11.46
C LEU A 115 17.27 14.72 -11.38
N ASP A 116 17.87 15.89 -11.19
CA ASP A 116 17.15 17.16 -11.09
C ASP A 116 16.42 17.52 -12.39
N SER A 117 17.02 17.22 -13.55
CA SER A 117 16.38 17.36 -14.85
C SER A 117 15.14 16.48 -15.00
N VAL A 118 15.22 15.21 -14.55
CA VAL A 118 14.08 14.30 -14.56
C VAL A 118 12.99 14.75 -13.60
N LEU A 119 13.35 15.20 -12.39
CA LEU A 119 12.39 15.71 -11.41
C LEU A 119 11.63 16.94 -11.94
N LYS A 120 12.32 17.89 -12.59
CA LYS A 120 11.68 19.02 -13.28
C LYS A 120 10.72 18.58 -14.38
N THR A 121 11.07 17.52 -15.11
CA THR A 121 10.21 16.97 -16.16
C THR A 121 8.93 16.40 -15.56
N LEU A 122 9.04 15.62 -14.47
CA LEU A 122 7.90 15.05 -13.76
C LEU A 122 7.00 16.11 -13.11
N ASP A 123 7.58 17.19 -12.59
CA ASP A 123 6.82 18.30 -11.99
C ASP A 123 5.93 19.02 -13.03
N ALA A 124 6.35 19.04 -14.30
CA ALA A 124 5.57 19.59 -15.39
C ALA A 124 4.48 18.64 -15.94
N PHE A 125 4.48 17.37 -15.55
CA PHE A 125 3.51 16.40 -16.04
C PHE A 125 2.16 16.50 -15.31
N PRO A 126 1.04 16.18 -15.99
CA PRO A 126 -0.26 16.13 -15.34
C PRO A 126 -0.29 15.12 -14.17
N PRO A 127 -1.06 15.39 -13.10
CA PRO A 127 -1.19 14.45 -12.00
C PRO A 127 -1.92 13.18 -12.45
N ILE A 128 -1.54 12.04 -11.85
CA ILE A 128 -2.15 10.73 -12.15
C ILE A 128 -3.58 10.63 -11.59
N VAL A 129 -3.85 11.26 -10.45
CA VAL A 129 -5.17 11.26 -9.80
C VAL A 129 -5.60 12.69 -9.47
N PHE A 130 -6.90 12.92 -9.48
CA PHE A 130 -7.48 14.20 -9.09
C PHE A 130 -7.73 14.26 -7.58
N VAL A 131 -7.62 15.46 -6.98
CA VAL A 131 -7.79 15.66 -5.52
C VAL A 131 -9.15 15.20 -5.00
N GLY A 132 -10.21 15.36 -5.80
CA GLY A 132 -11.55 14.90 -5.44
C GLY A 132 -11.65 13.38 -5.28
N GLU A 133 -10.85 12.62 -6.03
CA GLU A 133 -10.81 11.17 -5.94
C GLU A 133 -10.13 10.71 -4.65
N ALA A 134 -9.03 11.37 -4.27
CA ALA A 134 -8.35 11.11 -3.00
C ALA A 134 -9.27 11.39 -1.80
N ARG A 135 -9.99 12.52 -1.82
CA ARG A 135 -10.98 12.85 -0.77
C ARG A 135 -12.14 11.86 -0.72
N SER A 136 -12.62 11.40 -1.88
CA SER A 136 -13.67 10.38 -1.93
C SER A 136 -13.19 9.03 -1.38
N LEU A 137 -11.94 8.65 -1.66
CA LEU A 137 -11.33 7.46 -1.06
C LEU A 137 -11.18 7.61 0.45
N GLU A 138 -10.71 8.75 0.94
CA GLU A 138 -10.58 9.05 2.37
C GLU A 138 -11.93 8.90 3.10
N GLU A 139 -13.01 9.47 2.57
CA GLU A 139 -14.36 9.33 3.16
C GLU A 139 -14.79 7.86 3.22
N ARG A 140 -14.54 7.09 2.16
CA ARG A 140 -14.86 5.66 2.11
C ARG A 140 -14.03 4.88 3.12
N LEU A 141 -12.73 5.14 3.22
CA LEU A 141 -11.87 4.52 4.23
C LEU A 141 -12.33 4.87 5.65
N GLY A 142 -12.85 6.08 5.88
CA GLY A 142 -13.52 6.45 7.13
C GLY A 142 -14.72 5.54 7.45
N LYS A 143 -15.54 5.20 6.45
CA LYS A 143 -16.64 4.23 6.63
C LYS A 143 -16.12 2.84 7.01
N ALA A 144 -15.02 2.38 6.41
CA ALA A 144 -14.41 1.11 6.76
C ALA A 144 -13.83 1.10 8.19
N ALA A 145 -13.17 2.19 8.60
CA ALA A 145 -12.65 2.35 9.96
C ALA A 145 -13.77 2.31 11.02
N MET A 146 -14.97 2.78 10.66
CA MET A 146 -16.16 2.72 11.51
C MET A 146 -16.92 1.39 11.42
N GLY A 147 -16.42 0.40 10.67
CA GLY A 147 -17.06 -0.91 10.50
C GLY A 147 -18.25 -0.93 9.53
N ASN A 148 -18.47 0.16 8.78
CA ASN A 148 -19.59 0.31 7.84
C ASN A 148 -19.25 -0.09 6.39
N ALA A 149 -18.01 -0.51 6.13
CA ALA A 149 -17.54 -1.00 4.85
C ALA A 149 -16.30 -1.91 5.05
N PHE A 150 -15.97 -2.69 4.04
CA PHE A 150 -14.77 -3.53 4.01
C PHE A 150 -13.77 -3.03 2.98
N LEU A 151 -12.47 -3.04 3.30
CA LEU A 151 -11.41 -2.69 2.35
C LEU A 151 -10.83 -3.96 1.71
N LEU A 152 -10.93 -4.05 0.39
CA LEU A 152 -10.23 -5.03 -0.43
C LEU A 152 -9.11 -4.33 -1.18
N GLN A 153 -7.87 -4.67 -0.85
CA GLN A 153 -6.69 -4.20 -1.57
C GLN A 153 -5.93 -5.39 -2.17
N GLY A 154 -5.63 -5.32 -3.48
CA GLY A 154 -4.98 -6.42 -4.19
C GLY A 154 -4.35 -5.98 -5.51
N GLY A 155 -3.41 -6.77 -6.00
CA GLY A 155 -2.65 -6.52 -7.23
C GLY A 155 -1.21 -7.02 -7.11
N ASP A 156 -0.36 -6.58 -8.02
CA ASP A 156 0.99 -7.12 -8.15
C ASP A 156 1.88 -6.76 -6.94
N CYS A 157 2.85 -7.64 -6.65
CA CYS A 157 3.84 -7.37 -5.62
C CYS A 157 4.75 -6.21 -6.02
N ALA A 158 5.23 -6.25 -7.26
CA ALA A 158 5.93 -5.17 -7.94
C ALA A 158 5.56 -5.22 -9.43
N GLU A 159 5.08 -4.11 -9.97
CA GLU A 159 4.83 -3.98 -11.41
C GLU A 159 6.17 -3.98 -12.16
N SER A 160 6.18 -4.59 -13.35
CA SER A 160 7.33 -4.68 -14.24
C SER A 160 7.07 -3.92 -15.54
N PHE A 161 8.10 -3.28 -16.07
CA PHE A 161 8.08 -2.64 -17.38
C PHE A 161 8.04 -3.65 -18.53
N LYS A 162 8.46 -4.90 -18.28
CA LYS A 162 8.43 -5.98 -19.30
C LYS A 162 7.04 -6.60 -19.41
N GLU A 163 6.30 -6.63 -18.32
CA GLU A 163 4.97 -7.27 -18.23
C GLU A 163 3.83 -6.28 -18.45
N PHE A 164 4.13 -5.16 -19.13
CA PHE A 164 3.15 -4.13 -19.44
C PHE A 164 2.24 -4.56 -20.60
N ASN A 165 1.13 -5.23 -20.25
CA ASN A 165 0.13 -5.71 -21.20
C ASN A 165 -1.28 -5.45 -20.67
N ALA A 166 -2.17 -5.03 -21.57
CA ALA A 166 -3.60 -4.83 -21.30
C ALA A 166 -4.29 -6.08 -20.73
N ASN A 167 -3.88 -7.29 -21.15
CA ASN A 167 -4.44 -8.53 -20.61
C ASN A 167 -4.15 -8.70 -19.11
N ASN A 168 -2.90 -8.49 -18.68
CA ASN A 168 -2.53 -8.57 -17.27
C ASN A 168 -3.31 -7.57 -16.43
N ILE A 169 -3.41 -6.32 -16.91
CA ILE A 169 -4.19 -5.26 -16.24
C ILE A 169 -5.66 -5.66 -16.12
N ARG A 170 -6.26 -6.17 -17.21
CA ARG A 170 -7.65 -6.62 -17.25
C ARG A 170 -7.89 -7.78 -16.29
N ASP A 171 -7.01 -8.77 -16.28
CA ASP A 171 -7.18 -10.00 -15.51
C ASP A 171 -7.01 -9.72 -14.01
N THR A 172 -6.04 -8.90 -13.60
CA THR A 172 -5.92 -8.41 -12.22
C THR A 172 -7.15 -7.59 -11.80
N PHE A 173 -7.65 -6.71 -12.68
CA PHE A 173 -8.86 -5.94 -12.42
C PHE A 173 -10.09 -6.85 -12.26
N ARG A 174 -10.23 -7.87 -13.11
CA ARG A 174 -11.29 -8.88 -13.05
C ARG A 174 -11.27 -9.60 -11.69
N ILE A 175 -10.11 -10.09 -11.26
CA ILE A 175 -9.97 -10.80 -9.97
C ILE A 175 -10.41 -9.89 -8.81
N LEU A 176 -9.98 -8.63 -8.81
CA LEU A 176 -10.36 -7.67 -7.77
C LEU A 176 -11.89 -7.42 -7.73
N LEU A 177 -12.55 -7.40 -8.90
CA LEU A 177 -14.00 -7.29 -8.98
C LEU A 177 -14.72 -8.56 -8.47
N GLN A 178 -14.23 -9.74 -8.85
CA GLN A 178 -14.80 -11.02 -8.42
C GLN A 178 -14.72 -11.19 -6.91
N MET A 179 -13.53 -10.99 -6.33
CA MET A 179 -13.34 -11.02 -4.88
C MET A 179 -14.22 -9.98 -4.18
N GLY A 180 -14.30 -8.78 -4.75
CA GLY A 180 -15.15 -7.72 -4.20
C GLY A 180 -16.63 -8.08 -4.16
N ALA A 181 -17.14 -8.78 -5.19
CA ALA A 181 -18.53 -9.24 -5.22
C ALA A 181 -18.80 -10.36 -4.21
N VAL A 182 -17.88 -11.32 -4.09
CA VAL A 182 -17.98 -12.41 -3.09
C VAL A 182 -17.97 -11.84 -1.67
N LEU A 183 -17.04 -10.94 -1.36
CA LEU A 183 -16.96 -10.30 -0.03
C LEU A 183 -18.19 -9.43 0.27
N MET A 184 -18.72 -8.73 -0.73
CA MET A 184 -19.93 -7.92 -0.55
C MET A 184 -21.15 -8.78 -0.24
N PHE A 185 -21.31 -9.92 -0.92
CA PHE A 185 -22.41 -10.85 -0.68
C PHE A 185 -22.28 -11.54 0.69
N GLY A 186 -21.10 -12.11 1.00
CA GLY A 186 -20.87 -12.82 2.26
C GLY A 186 -20.85 -11.90 3.48
N GLY A 187 -20.34 -10.68 3.35
CA GLY A 187 -20.24 -9.70 4.43
C GLY A 187 -21.46 -8.79 4.59
N GLN A 188 -22.40 -8.82 3.63
CA GLN A 188 -23.57 -7.93 3.58
C GLN A 188 -23.24 -6.44 3.77
N MET A 189 -22.07 -6.01 3.30
CA MET A 189 -21.60 -4.64 3.45
C MET A 189 -20.84 -4.14 2.21
N PRO A 190 -20.77 -2.82 2.01
CA PRO A 190 -20.03 -2.25 0.89
C PRO A 190 -18.54 -2.62 0.93
N VAL A 191 -17.98 -2.98 -0.23
CA VAL A 191 -16.54 -3.27 -0.39
C VAL A 191 -15.85 -2.16 -1.18
N ILE A 192 -14.87 -1.51 -0.56
CA ILE A 192 -13.96 -0.53 -1.16
C ILE A 192 -12.84 -1.29 -1.82
N LYS A 193 -12.62 -1.07 -3.12
CA LYS A 193 -11.62 -1.80 -3.91
C LYS A 193 -10.44 -0.88 -4.21
N VAL A 194 -9.23 -1.29 -3.85
CA VAL A 194 -7.99 -0.55 -4.08
C VAL A 194 -7.01 -1.45 -4.82
N GLY A 195 -6.61 -1.07 -6.03
CA GLY A 195 -5.63 -1.81 -6.82
C GLY A 195 -4.20 -1.47 -6.42
N ARG A 196 -3.33 -2.47 -6.25
CA ARG A 196 -1.87 -2.32 -6.30
C ARG A 196 -1.45 -2.33 -7.77
N MET A 197 -1.73 -1.24 -8.46
CA MET A 197 -1.57 -1.08 -9.91
C MET A 197 -1.26 0.38 -10.23
N ALA A 198 -0.67 0.64 -11.39
CA ALA A 198 -0.35 1.99 -11.86
C ALA A 198 0.63 2.76 -10.96
N GLY A 199 1.63 2.10 -10.38
CA GLY A 199 2.70 2.79 -9.65
C GLY A 199 3.58 1.93 -8.73
N GLN A 200 3.34 0.62 -8.62
CA GLN A 200 4.04 -0.28 -7.71
C GLN A 200 5.40 -0.73 -8.28
N PHE A 201 6.22 0.22 -8.75
CA PHE A 201 7.48 -0.06 -9.46
C PHE A 201 8.73 -0.02 -8.57
N ALA A 202 8.60 0.22 -7.27
CA ALA A 202 9.71 0.26 -6.33
C ALA A 202 9.53 -0.81 -5.24
N LYS A 203 10.64 -1.39 -4.79
CA LYS A 203 10.67 -2.38 -3.72
C LYS A 203 11.80 -2.13 -2.71
N PRO A 204 11.52 -2.19 -1.40
CA PRO A 204 12.57 -2.16 -0.39
C PRO A 204 13.38 -3.46 -0.46
N ARG A 205 14.63 -3.39 0.01
CA ARG A 205 15.52 -4.56 0.09
C ARG A 205 16.16 -4.64 1.47
N SER A 206 16.23 -5.85 2.01
CA SER A 206 16.90 -6.12 3.27
C SER A 206 18.40 -5.86 3.18
N ASP A 207 19.00 -6.16 2.02
CA ASP A 207 20.40 -5.91 1.72
C ASP A 207 20.54 -5.02 0.47
N SER A 208 21.49 -4.09 0.53
CA SER A 208 21.86 -3.22 -0.58
C SER A 208 22.54 -3.96 -1.73
N PHE A 209 23.12 -5.14 -1.46
CA PHE A 209 23.80 -5.95 -2.47
C PHE A 209 23.18 -7.34 -2.63
N GLU A 210 23.31 -7.89 -3.83
CA GLU A 210 22.93 -9.23 -4.21
C GLU A 210 24.17 -9.95 -4.74
N GLU A 211 24.45 -11.13 -4.21
CA GLU A 211 25.60 -11.96 -4.60
C GLU A 211 25.13 -13.21 -5.33
N LYS A 212 25.67 -13.45 -6.53
CA LYS A 212 25.43 -14.67 -7.32
C LYS A 212 26.72 -15.12 -7.97
N GLY A 213 27.08 -16.40 -7.79
CA GLY A 213 28.28 -16.97 -8.41
C GLY A 213 29.59 -16.24 -8.06
N GLY A 214 29.68 -15.66 -6.86
CA GLY A 214 30.84 -14.89 -6.40
C GLY A 214 30.89 -13.44 -6.89
N LEU A 215 29.96 -13.01 -7.76
CA LEU A 215 29.83 -11.62 -8.16
C LEU A 215 28.85 -10.88 -7.25
N LYS A 216 29.25 -9.71 -6.73
CA LYS A 216 28.45 -8.84 -5.87
C LYS A 216 27.99 -7.61 -6.63
N LEU A 217 26.68 -7.42 -6.79
CA LEU A 217 26.09 -6.27 -7.48
C LEU A 217 25.04 -5.57 -6.61
N PRO A 218 24.70 -4.30 -6.86
CA PRO A 218 23.57 -3.66 -6.18
C PRO A 218 22.28 -4.46 -6.36
N SER A 219 21.50 -4.56 -5.29
CA SER A 219 20.20 -5.21 -5.30
C SER A 219 19.25 -4.52 -6.28
N TYR A 220 18.49 -5.31 -7.03
CA TYR A 220 17.36 -4.82 -7.82
C TYR A 220 16.32 -4.21 -6.87
N ARG A 221 15.96 -2.93 -7.06
CA ARG A 221 15.06 -2.14 -6.20
C ARG A 221 13.73 -1.81 -6.88
N GLY A 222 13.41 -2.50 -7.96
CA GLY A 222 12.19 -2.29 -8.74
C GLY A 222 12.48 -1.43 -9.97
N ASP A 223 11.65 -1.59 -10.98
CA ASP A 223 11.88 -1.02 -12.30
C ASP A 223 11.93 0.51 -12.33
N ASN A 224 11.35 1.18 -11.30
CA ASN A 224 11.47 2.63 -11.11
C ASN A 224 12.91 3.08 -10.79
N ILE A 225 13.75 2.17 -10.31
CA ILE A 225 15.08 2.47 -9.80
C ILE A 225 16.17 1.92 -10.72
N ASN A 226 16.19 0.61 -10.92
CA ASN A 226 17.21 -0.10 -11.71
C ASN A 226 16.59 -1.33 -12.39
N GLY A 227 17.36 -2.04 -13.21
CA GLY A 227 16.92 -3.23 -13.94
C GLY A 227 17.01 -4.52 -13.13
N ASP A 228 16.18 -5.49 -13.50
CA ASP A 228 16.12 -6.82 -12.89
C ASP A 228 17.31 -7.71 -13.25
N ALA A 229 17.85 -7.55 -14.47
CA ALA A 229 18.99 -8.31 -14.98
C ALA A 229 20.22 -8.19 -14.05
N PHE A 230 20.91 -9.32 -13.84
CA PHE A 230 22.05 -9.42 -12.94
C PHE A 230 23.35 -9.07 -13.68
N ASP A 231 23.46 -7.80 -14.07
CA ASP A 231 24.66 -7.23 -14.69
C ASP A 231 24.90 -5.81 -14.17
N GLU A 232 26.15 -5.35 -14.23
CA GLU A 232 26.57 -4.07 -13.65
C GLU A 232 25.78 -2.89 -14.21
N LYS A 233 25.55 -2.85 -15.53
CA LYS A 233 24.84 -1.76 -16.20
C LYS A 233 23.38 -1.68 -15.75
N SER A 234 22.72 -2.83 -15.69
CA SER A 234 21.32 -2.91 -15.26
C SER A 234 21.14 -2.52 -13.79
N ARG A 235 22.13 -2.76 -12.92
CA ARG A 235 21.99 -2.51 -11.48
C ARG A 235 22.28 -1.07 -11.05
N ILE A 236 22.86 -0.24 -11.91
CA ILE A 236 23.04 1.20 -11.65
C ILE A 236 21.66 1.90 -11.65
N PRO A 237 21.32 2.67 -10.59
CA PRO A 237 20.10 3.47 -10.58
C PRO A 237 20.05 4.47 -11.74
N ASP A 238 18.94 4.50 -12.47
CA ASP A 238 18.75 5.38 -13.64
C ASP A 238 17.51 6.28 -13.43
N PRO A 239 17.68 7.62 -13.31
CA PRO A 239 16.57 8.53 -13.08
C PRO A 239 15.49 8.48 -14.18
N ASP A 240 15.86 8.21 -15.44
CA ASP A 240 14.91 8.21 -16.57
C ASP A 240 13.81 7.15 -16.41
N ARG A 241 14.05 6.13 -15.58
CA ARG A 241 13.05 5.12 -15.21
C ARG A 241 11.83 5.72 -14.52
N MET A 242 11.96 6.85 -13.84
CA MET A 242 10.81 7.53 -13.21
C MET A 242 9.85 8.11 -14.25
N ILE A 243 10.36 8.64 -15.36
CA ILE A 243 9.52 9.10 -16.48
C ILE A 243 8.81 7.90 -17.11
N ARG A 244 9.53 6.80 -17.31
CA ARG A 244 8.92 5.56 -17.85
C ARG A 244 7.84 5.01 -16.91
N ALA A 245 8.10 4.98 -15.61
CA ALA A 245 7.13 4.57 -14.60
C ALA A 245 5.88 5.46 -14.64
N TYR A 246 6.05 6.78 -14.72
CA TYR A 246 4.93 7.72 -14.87
C TYR A 246 4.08 7.40 -16.10
N CYS A 247 4.71 7.25 -17.27
CA CYS A 247 3.99 6.97 -18.52
C CYS A 247 3.21 5.64 -18.44
N GLN A 248 3.82 4.60 -17.88
CA GLN A 248 3.17 3.32 -17.69
C GLN A 248 2.02 3.41 -16.68
N SER A 249 2.21 4.10 -15.55
CA SER A 249 1.16 4.39 -14.57
C SER A 249 -0.04 5.10 -15.19
N ALA A 250 0.21 6.17 -15.95
CA ALA A 250 -0.83 6.94 -16.60
C ALA A 250 -1.63 6.08 -17.61
N ALA A 251 -0.94 5.28 -18.42
CA ALA A 251 -1.57 4.37 -19.38
C ALA A 251 -2.38 3.25 -18.69
N THR A 252 -1.82 2.62 -17.65
CA THR A 252 -2.53 1.61 -16.85
C THR A 252 -3.78 2.20 -16.21
N LEU A 253 -3.68 3.36 -15.58
CA LEU A 253 -4.82 3.98 -14.91
C LEU A 253 -5.89 4.43 -15.90
N ASN A 254 -5.51 4.93 -17.08
CA ASN A 254 -6.46 5.26 -18.15
C ASN A 254 -7.26 4.01 -18.57
N LEU A 255 -6.60 2.87 -18.75
CA LEU A 255 -7.27 1.62 -19.09
C LEU A 255 -8.19 1.12 -17.96
N LEU A 256 -7.74 1.21 -16.70
CA LEU A 256 -8.55 0.86 -15.54
C LEU A 256 -9.82 1.73 -15.44
N ARG A 257 -9.71 3.03 -15.72
CA ARG A 257 -10.86 3.95 -15.77
C ARG A 257 -11.84 3.57 -16.88
N ALA A 258 -11.33 3.19 -18.05
CA ALA A 258 -12.14 2.70 -19.15
C ALA A 258 -12.87 1.41 -18.79
N PHE A 259 -12.25 0.46 -18.09
CA PHE A 259 -12.93 -0.75 -17.62
C PHE A 259 -13.98 -0.46 -16.54
N ALA A 260 -13.67 0.44 -15.61
CA ALA A 260 -14.58 0.79 -14.51
C ALA A 260 -15.86 1.49 -15.01
N THR A 261 -15.76 2.33 -16.06
CA THR A 261 -16.87 3.14 -16.57
C THR A 261 -17.52 2.59 -17.85
N GLY A 262 -16.77 1.85 -18.67
CA GLY A 262 -17.20 1.32 -19.97
C GLY A 262 -17.98 0.00 -19.91
N GLY A 263 -18.58 -0.35 -18.77
CA GLY A 263 -19.44 -1.53 -18.61
C GLY A 263 -18.71 -2.86 -18.40
N TYR A 264 -17.37 -2.90 -18.40
CA TYR A 264 -16.62 -4.11 -18.03
C TYR A 264 -16.88 -4.49 -16.56
N ALA A 265 -17.00 -3.49 -15.67
CA ALA A 265 -17.35 -3.68 -14.26
C ALA A 265 -18.86 -3.88 -14.00
N ALA A 266 -19.69 -4.08 -15.03
CA ALA A 266 -21.12 -4.30 -14.83
C ALA A 266 -21.38 -5.61 -14.07
N MET A 267 -22.28 -5.57 -13.08
CA MET A 267 -22.54 -6.67 -12.15
C MET A 267 -22.89 -7.99 -12.86
N GLN A 268 -23.63 -7.93 -13.97
CA GLN A 268 -23.97 -9.10 -14.79
C GLN A 268 -22.74 -9.86 -15.30
N ARG A 269 -21.66 -9.15 -15.65
CA ARG A 269 -20.40 -9.79 -16.08
C ARG A 269 -19.66 -10.43 -14.91
N VAL A 270 -19.71 -9.79 -13.73
CA VAL A 270 -19.05 -10.33 -12.53
C VAL A 270 -19.69 -11.65 -12.09
N THR A 271 -21.02 -11.76 -12.15
CA THR A 271 -21.72 -13.02 -11.88
C THR A 271 -21.34 -14.10 -12.89
N GLN A 272 -21.28 -13.78 -14.19
CA GLN A 272 -20.85 -14.74 -15.22
C GLN A 272 -19.44 -15.27 -14.95
N TRP A 273 -18.50 -14.40 -14.59
CA TRP A 273 -17.13 -14.82 -14.31
C TRP A 273 -16.99 -15.70 -13.08
N ASN A 274 -17.82 -15.49 -12.06
CA ASN A 274 -17.84 -16.32 -10.88
C ASN A 274 -18.36 -17.73 -11.20
N LEU A 275 -19.35 -17.83 -12.10
CA LEU A 275 -19.84 -19.12 -12.60
C LEU A 275 -18.76 -19.87 -13.39
N ASP A 276 -18.02 -19.17 -14.25
CA ASP A 276 -16.90 -19.78 -14.99
C ASP A 276 -15.80 -20.33 -14.04
N PHE A 277 -15.61 -19.71 -12.87
CA PHE A 277 -14.65 -20.17 -11.85
C PHE A 277 -15.15 -21.41 -11.08
N THR A 278 -16.44 -21.45 -10.74
CA THR A 278 -17.04 -22.62 -10.08
C THR A 278 -17.05 -23.83 -11.00
N ASP A 279 -17.29 -23.65 -12.30
CA ASP A 279 -17.33 -24.74 -13.28
C ASP A 279 -15.95 -25.38 -13.55
N HIS A 280 -14.85 -24.73 -13.14
CA HIS A 280 -13.48 -25.13 -13.46
C HIS A 280 -12.59 -25.36 -12.23
N SER A 281 -13.15 -25.40 -11.02
CA SER A 281 -12.40 -25.68 -9.78
C SER A 281 -12.92 -26.93 -9.07
N GLU A 282 -12.02 -27.77 -8.54
CA GLU A 282 -12.37 -28.95 -7.72
C GLU A 282 -13.16 -28.59 -6.44
N GLN A 283 -13.25 -27.30 -6.10
CA GLN A 283 -13.97 -26.76 -4.95
C GLN A 283 -15.28 -26.03 -5.33
N GLY A 284 -15.65 -26.00 -6.62
CA GLY A 284 -16.84 -25.30 -7.13
C GLY A 284 -18.15 -25.76 -6.47
N ASP A 285 -18.24 -27.04 -6.12
CA ASP A 285 -19.43 -27.65 -5.49
C ASP A 285 -19.71 -27.15 -4.05
N ARG A 286 -18.79 -26.39 -3.42
CA ARG A 286 -18.97 -25.85 -2.06
C ARG A 286 -19.36 -24.36 -2.02
N ALA A 287 -19.41 -23.68 -3.17
CA ALA A 287 -19.57 -22.23 -3.26
C ALA A 287 -21.01 -21.77 -3.59
N ILE A 288 -21.98 -22.70 -3.62
CA ILE A 288 -23.41 -22.44 -3.86
C ILE A 288 -24.19 -22.56 -2.55
#